data_AF-A0A925YX88-F1
#
_entry.id   AF-A0A925YX88-F1
#
_cell.length_a   1.000
_cell.length_b   1.000
_cell.length_c   1.000
_cell.angle_alpha   90.00
_cell.angle_beta   90.00
_cell.angle_gamma   90.00
#
_symmetry.space_group_name_H-M   'P 1'
#
loop_
_entity.id
_entity.type
_entity.pdbx_description
1 polymer ?
#
loop_
_entity_poly.entity_id
_entity_poly.type
_entity_poly.pdbx_seq_one_letter_code
_entity_poly.pdbx_strand_id
1 'polypeptide(L)' 'PKADFVGDYRYVFDIGGNKYRLVAMIFFKRHTVYVRFIGTHAAYDKINAAEI' A
#
# COMPACT_ATOMS: atom_id res chain seq x y z
N PRO A 1 -6.45 7.77 9.91
CA PRO A 1 -5.82 7.19 8.70
C PRO A 1 -5.87 5.66 8.83
N LYS A 2 -6.20 4.94 7.76
CA LYS A 2 -6.36 3.47 7.80
C LYS A 2 -5.12 2.82 7.17
N ALA A 3 -4.68 1.72 7.77
CA ALA A 3 -3.60 0.89 7.26
C ALA A 3 -4.00 -0.57 7.34
N ASP A 4 -3.81 -1.32 6.25
CA ASP A 4 -4.12 -2.75 6.16
C ASP A 4 -2.85 -3.54 5.79
N PHE A 5 -2.63 -4.69 6.42
CA PHE A 5 -1.53 -5.60 6.09
C PHE A 5 -2.04 -6.64 5.10
N VAL A 6 -1.36 -6.77 3.95
CA VAL A 6 -1.79 -7.63 2.84
C VAL A 6 -0.84 -8.82 2.59
N GLY A 7 0.09 -9.07 3.51
CA GLY A 7 1.06 -10.17 3.41
C GLY A 7 2.40 -9.73 2.80
N ASP A 8 3.42 -10.58 2.94
CA ASP A 8 4.77 -10.39 2.37
C ASP A 8 5.36 -8.98 2.61
N TYR A 9 5.27 -8.51 3.86
CA TYR A 9 5.74 -7.17 4.29
C TYR A 9 5.06 -5.98 3.59
N ARG A 10 3.96 -6.18 2.86
CA ARG A 10 3.21 -5.14 2.18
C ARG A 10 2.09 -4.58 3.05
N TYR A 11 1.96 -3.26 2.98
CA TYR A 11 0.98 -2.46 3.71
C TYR A 11 0.27 -1.52 2.74
N VAL A 12 -1.03 -1.37 2.92
CA VAL A 12 -1.88 -0.47 2.14
C VAL A 12 -2.35 0.66 3.03
N PHE A 13 -2.21 1.90 2.56
CA PHE A 13 -2.61 3.10 3.28
C PHE A 13 -3.67 3.89 2.51
N ASP A 14 -4.70 4.33 3.24
CA ASP A 14 -5.73 5.22 2.71
C ASP A 14 -5.28 6.68 2.84
N ILE A 15 -5.10 7.37 1.71
CA ILE A 15 -4.57 8.75 1.68
C ILE A 15 -5.49 9.69 0.89
N GLY A 16 -5.29 11.00 1.07
CA GLY A 16 -6.03 12.05 0.34
C GLY A 16 -7.53 12.05 0.62
N GLY A 17 -7.94 11.76 1.86
CA GLY A 17 -9.36 11.64 2.22
C GLY A 17 -10.01 10.38 1.66
N ASN A 18 -9.31 9.23 1.71
CA ASN A 18 -9.76 7.94 1.21
C ASN A 18 -9.89 7.82 -0.33
N LYS A 19 -9.37 8.81 -1.08
CA LYS A 19 -9.45 8.82 -2.56
C LYS A 19 -8.38 7.96 -3.22
N TYR A 20 -7.27 7.73 -2.52
CA TYR A 20 -6.11 7.03 -3.04
C TYR A 20 -5.66 5.90 -2.09
N ARG A 21 -4.94 4.94 -2.68
CA ARG A 21 -4.27 3.85 -2.00
C ARG A 21 -2.78 3.93 -2.27
N LEU A 22 -1.99 3.87 -1.20
CA LEU A 22 -0.54 3.72 -1.25
C LEU A 22 -0.20 2.29 -0.83
N VAL A 23 0.43 1.52 -1.71
CA VAL A 23 0.96 0.19 -1.37
C VAL A 23 2.46 0.33 -1.16
N ALA A 24 2.94 -0.08 0.00
CA ALA A 24 4.34 -0.02 0.35
C ALA A 24 4.80 -1.31 1.04
N MET A 25 6.00 -1.76 0.69
CA MET A 25 6.69 -2.83 1.41
C MET A 25 7.54 -2.21 2.51
N ILE A 26 7.30 -2.59 3.77
CA ILE A 26 7.92 -1.97 4.93
C ILE A 26 8.76 -2.99 5.70
N PHE A 27 10.06 -2.72 5.77
CA PHE A 27 11.00 -3.48 6.59
C PHE A 27 11.27 -2.72 7.87
N PHE A 28 10.44 -2.93 8.90
CA PHE A 28 10.55 -2.22 10.18
C PHE A 28 11.92 -2.38 10.82
N LYS A 29 12.52 -3.58 10.85
CA LYS A 29 13.86 -3.78 11.44
C LYS A 29 14.96 -2.99 10.74
N ARG A 30 14.81 -2.71 9.45
CA ARG A 30 15.78 -1.98 8.62
C ARG A 30 15.41 -0.50 8.44
N HIS A 31 14.30 -0.06 9.02
CA HIS A 31 13.70 1.26 8.82
C HIS A 31 13.62 1.67 7.33
N THR A 32 13.29 0.72 6.44
CA THR A 32 13.22 0.96 4.99
C THR A 32 11.79 0.81 4.49
N VAL A 33 11.35 1.74 3.64
CA VAL A 33 10.03 1.74 3.01
C VAL A 33 10.21 1.78 1.50
N TYR A 34 9.62 0.81 0.80
CA TYR A 34 9.56 0.77 -0.65
C TYR A 34 8.14 1.04 -1.11
N VAL A 35 7.94 2.13 -1.83
CA VAL A 35 6.65 2.43 -2.47
C VAL A 35 6.51 1.57 -3.71
N ARG A 36 5.49 0.71 -3.74
CA ARG A 36 5.19 -0.17 -4.88
C ARG A 36 4.15 0.44 -5.81
N PHE A 37 3.19 1.17 -5.24
CA PHE A 37 2.08 1.75 -5.99
C PHE A 37 1.47 2.94 -5.28
N ILE A 38 1.05 3.94 -6.06
CA ILE A 38 0.17 5.02 -5.63
C ILE A 38 -0.89 5.23 -6.71
N GLY A 39 -2.17 5.20 -6.34
CA GLY A 39 -3.24 5.39 -7.30
C GLY A 39 -4.61 5.54 -6.67
N THR A 40 -5.62 5.82 -7.49
CA THR A 40 -7.01 5.94 -7.06
C THR A 40 -7.55 4.58 -6.62
N HIS A 41 -8.69 4.58 -5.89
CA HIS A 41 -9.38 3.33 -5.54
C HIS A 41 -9.65 2.46 -6.77
N ALA A 42 -10.15 3.06 -7.86
CA ALA A 42 -10.44 2.34 -9.10
C ALA A 42 -9.19 1.78 -9.81
N ALA A 43 -8.02 2.38 -9.62
CA ALA A 43 -6.75 1.84 -10.12
C ALA A 43 -6.24 0.71 -9.21
N TYR A 44 -6.41 0.87 -7.90
CA TYR A 44 -6.08 -0.15 -6.90
C TYR A 44 -6.92 -1.42 -7.08
N ASP A 45 -8.21 -1.32 -7.38
CA ASP A 45 -9.10 -2.48 -7.59
C ASP A 45 -8.69 -3.36 -8.79
N LYS A 46 -7.84 -2.85 -9.68
CA LYS A 46 -7.34 -3.55 -10.87
C LYS A 46 -6.01 -4.27 -10.65
N ILE A 47 -5.38 -4.10 -9.50
CA ILE A 47 -4.09 -4.71 -9.16
C ILE A 47 -4.23 -5.65 -7.96
N ASN A 48 -3.39 -6.68 -7.92
CA ASN A 48 -3.27 -7.51 -6.73
C ASN A 48 -2.22 -6.93 -5.79
N ALA A 49 -2.65 -6.26 -4.73
CA ALA A 49 -1.76 -5.61 -3.75
C ALA A 49 -0.79 -6.56 -3.05
N ALA A 50 -1.10 -7.86 -3.00
CA ALA A 50 -0.22 -8.87 -2.41
C ALA A 50 0.92 -9.30 -3.34
N GLU A 51 0.82 -9.03 -4.65
CA GLU A 51 1.76 -9.51 -5.67
C GLU A 51 2.62 -8.41 -6.29
N ILE A 52 2.30 -7.12 -6.07
CA ILE A 52 2.99 -5.98 -6.70
C ILE A 52 4.16 -5.40 -5.93
#